data_AF-A0A4Q5WZ94-F1
#
_entry.id   AF-A0A4Q5WZ94-F1
#
_cell.length_a   1.000
_cell.length_b   1.000
_cell.length_c   1.000
_cell.angle_alpha   90.00
_cell.angle_beta   90.00
_cell.angle_gamma   90.00
#
_symmetry.space_group_name_H-M   'P 1'
#
loop_
_entity.id
_entity.type
_entity.pdbx_description
1 polymer ?
#
loop_
_entity_poly.entity_id
_entity_poly.type
_entity_poly.pdbx_seq_one_letter_code
_entity_poly.pdbx_strand_id
1 'polypeptide(L)'
;MRSKLLVVLGALGFLAFTPGCPAEGIGDPCVPEDEYSSTFSGFALTEVSTESRSFSCQSRLCLVNHFQGRVSCPYGQEPDSTGARCTLPGSDAPIGASVPPQLLDRRAEDAVYCSCRCDGPDPKARYCECPNGFRCAAVVPDFALGRAQLPGSYCLREGSEYDESRVRENAACTLDAANCD
;
A
#
# COMPACT_ATOMS: atom_id res chain seq x y z
N MET A 1 9.32 -73.13 25.86
CA MET A 1 9.10 -71.68 26.07
C MET A 1 10.08 -70.89 25.22
N ARG A 2 9.67 -70.37 24.05
CA ARG A 2 10.43 -69.33 23.32
C ARG A 2 9.42 -68.31 22.80
N SER A 3 9.58 -67.11 23.32
CA SER A 3 8.61 -66.00 23.28
C SER A 3 8.51 -65.39 21.88
N LYS A 4 7.27 -65.01 21.52
CA LYS A 4 6.93 -64.22 20.34
C LYS A 4 7.37 -62.77 20.55
N LEU A 5 7.97 -62.13 19.55
CA LEU A 5 8.01 -60.67 19.48
C LEU A 5 7.71 -60.22 18.05
N LEU A 6 6.47 -59.80 17.84
CA LEU A 6 6.00 -59.08 16.66
C LEU A 6 6.31 -57.60 16.89
N VAL A 7 7.20 -57.03 16.09
CA VAL A 7 7.45 -55.58 16.05
C VAL A 7 6.54 -54.99 14.99
N VAL A 8 5.49 -54.30 15.42
CA VAL A 8 4.62 -53.48 14.57
C VAL A 8 5.27 -52.09 14.48
N LEU A 9 5.93 -51.80 13.37
CA LEU A 9 6.38 -50.44 13.05
C LEU A 9 5.16 -49.60 12.63
N GLY A 10 4.64 -48.81 13.56
CA GLY A 10 3.64 -47.79 13.28
C GLY A 10 4.27 -46.62 12.53
N ALA A 11 3.90 -46.43 11.27
CA ALA A 11 4.22 -45.25 10.50
C ALA A 11 3.38 -44.06 11.00
N LEU A 12 3.95 -43.28 11.93
CA LEU A 12 3.44 -41.96 12.30
C LEU A 12 3.69 -41.01 11.13
N GLY A 13 2.66 -40.78 10.31
CA GLY A 13 2.66 -39.77 9.26
C GLY A 13 2.76 -38.37 9.87
N PHE A 14 3.93 -37.76 9.74
CA PHE A 14 4.12 -36.33 9.97
C PHE A 14 3.33 -35.56 8.89
N LEU A 15 2.20 -35.00 9.27
CA LEU A 15 1.52 -33.96 8.49
C LEU A 15 2.44 -32.73 8.48
N ALA A 16 3.20 -32.57 7.40
CA ALA A 16 3.95 -31.35 7.13
C ALA A 16 2.94 -30.22 6.87
N PHE A 17 2.71 -29.37 7.88
CA PHE A 17 2.17 -28.04 7.67
C PHE A 17 3.17 -27.30 6.77
N THR A 18 2.89 -27.23 5.47
CA THR A 18 3.59 -26.30 4.60
C THR A 18 3.15 -24.90 5.01
N PRO A 19 4.04 -24.04 5.55
CA PRO A 19 3.67 -22.65 5.77
C PRO A 19 3.23 -22.09 4.42
N GLY A 20 2.03 -21.49 4.40
CA GLY A 20 1.53 -20.80 3.22
C GLY A 20 2.60 -19.86 2.71
N CYS A 21 2.74 -19.78 1.38
CA CYS A 21 3.75 -18.92 0.75
C CYS A 21 3.73 -17.54 1.42
N PRO A 22 4.89 -17.00 1.84
CA PRO A 22 4.94 -15.64 2.35
C PRO A 22 4.29 -14.73 1.31
N ALA A 23 3.54 -13.73 1.77
CA ALA A 23 2.97 -12.73 0.90
C ALA A 23 4.10 -11.87 0.31
N GLU A 24 4.78 -12.41 -0.69
CA GLU A 24 5.82 -11.74 -1.46
C GLU A 24 5.22 -10.49 -2.11
N GLY A 25 5.95 -9.39 -2.00
CA GLY A 25 5.59 -8.09 -2.56
C GLY A 25 4.69 -7.21 -1.70
N ILE A 26 4.35 -7.58 -0.46
CA ILE A 26 3.76 -6.62 0.49
C ILE A 26 4.85 -5.67 0.98
N GLY A 27 4.58 -4.37 0.87
CA GLY A 27 5.50 -3.28 1.20
C GLY A 27 6.28 -2.74 0.02
N ASP A 28 6.19 -3.37 -1.16
CA ASP A 28 6.83 -2.87 -2.37
C ASP A 28 6.20 -1.54 -2.80
N PRO A 29 6.99 -0.60 -3.36
CA PRO A 29 6.44 0.64 -3.87
C PRO A 29 5.48 0.37 -5.03
N CYS A 30 4.38 1.11 -5.10
CA CYS A 30 3.46 1.08 -6.22
C CYS A 30 3.10 2.51 -6.65
N VAL A 31 2.85 2.67 -7.96
CA VAL A 31 2.28 3.88 -8.54
C VAL A 31 0.80 3.60 -8.83
N PRO A 32 -0.14 4.30 -8.18
CA PRO A 32 -1.56 4.16 -8.45
C PRO A 32 -1.92 4.52 -9.90
N GLU A 33 -2.88 3.82 -10.48
CA GLU A 33 -3.30 3.98 -11.89
C GLU A 33 -3.84 5.37 -12.20
N ASP A 34 -4.43 6.06 -11.21
CA ASP A 34 -4.89 7.45 -11.34
C ASP A 34 -3.76 8.40 -11.76
N GLU A 35 -2.51 8.09 -11.40
CA GLU A 35 -1.34 8.90 -11.77
C GLU A 35 -1.00 8.85 -13.26
N TYR A 36 -1.51 7.87 -14.01
CA TYR A 36 -1.36 7.84 -15.48
C TYR A 36 -2.34 8.79 -16.18
N SER A 37 -3.22 9.47 -15.45
CA SER A 37 -4.02 10.59 -15.96
C SER A 37 -3.29 11.92 -15.82
N SER A 38 -3.25 12.70 -16.91
CA SER A 38 -2.63 14.04 -16.92
C SER A 38 -3.44 15.09 -16.17
N THR A 39 -4.68 14.77 -15.81
CA THR A 39 -5.59 15.66 -15.07
C THR A 39 -5.69 15.30 -13.59
N PHE A 40 -5.04 14.23 -13.14
CA PHE A 40 -5.03 13.83 -11.75
C PHE A 40 -4.06 14.70 -10.94
N SER A 41 -4.62 15.49 -10.04
CA SER A 41 -3.89 16.36 -9.11
C SER A 41 -3.16 15.60 -8.01
N GLY A 42 -3.46 14.33 -7.79
CA GLY A 42 -2.94 13.57 -6.64
C GLY A 42 -3.98 13.31 -5.57
N PHE A 43 -3.56 12.57 -4.55
CA PHE A 43 -4.37 12.15 -3.43
C PHE A 43 -4.45 13.23 -2.34
N ALA A 44 -5.47 13.14 -1.50
CA ALA A 44 -5.65 14.00 -0.33
C ALA A 44 -5.23 13.29 0.98
N LEU A 45 -4.68 14.04 1.92
CA LEU A 45 -4.26 13.49 3.21
C LEU A 45 -5.39 12.78 3.97
N THR A 46 -6.63 13.20 3.78
CA THR A 46 -7.80 12.64 4.49
C THR A 46 -8.39 11.41 3.81
N GLU A 47 -7.93 11.01 2.64
CA GLU A 47 -8.48 9.86 1.93
C GLU A 47 -7.65 8.59 2.07
N VAL A 48 -8.34 7.48 1.87
CA VAL A 48 -7.76 6.15 1.71
C VAL A 48 -8.26 5.61 0.38
N SER A 49 -7.37 5.12 -0.47
CA SER A 49 -7.72 4.48 -1.74
C SER A 49 -7.17 3.07 -1.78
N THR A 50 -7.97 2.13 -2.27
CA THR A 50 -7.54 0.74 -2.48
C THR A 50 -7.73 0.41 -3.95
N GLU A 51 -6.61 0.27 -4.65
CA GLU A 51 -6.64 -0.10 -6.06
C GLU A 51 -6.53 -1.61 -6.17
N SER A 52 -7.65 -2.25 -6.44
CA SER A 52 -7.66 -3.67 -6.80
C SER A 52 -7.15 -3.86 -8.23
N ARG A 53 -6.43 -4.95 -8.47
CA ARG A 53 -5.85 -5.33 -9.77
C ARG A 53 -4.67 -4.47 -10.23
N SER A 54 -3.96 -3.84 -9.30
CA SER A 54 -2.72 -3.14 -9.61
C SER A 54 -1.69 -4.07 -10.24
N PHE A 55 -1.13 -3.69 -11.38
CA PHE A 55 -0.11 -4.49 -12.08
C PHE A 55 1.27 -4.37 -11.44
N SER A 56 1.49 -3.30 -10.68
CA SER A 56 2.73 -3.06 -9.93
C SER A 56 2.88 -4.00 -8.73
N CYS A 57 1.76 -4.55 -8.22
CA CYS A 57 1.76 -5.36 -7.00
C CYS A 57 1.52 -6.83 -7.30
N GLN A 58 2.40 -7.70 -6.78
CA GLN A 58 2.18 -9.15 -6.82
C GLN A 58 0.89 -9.56 -6.09
N SER A 59 0.55 -8.85 -5.00
CA SER A 59 -0.72 -8.97 -4.27
C SER A 59 -1.93 -8.44 -5.05
N ARG A 60 -1.71 -7.74 -6.16
CA ARG A 60 -2.69 -7.00 -6.96
C ARG A 60 -3.41 -5.89 -6.21
N LEU A 61 -2.85 -5.40 -5.10
CA LEU A 61 -3.47 -4.33 -4.33
C LEU A 61 -2.44 -3.25 -4.00
N CYS A 62 -2.63 -2.06 -4.59
CA CYS A 62 -1.91 -0.86 -4.20
C CYS A 62 -2.79 -0.10 -3.18
N LEU A 63 -2.26 0.08 -1.98
CA LEU A 63 -2.92 0.82 -0.91
C LEU A 63 -2.37 2.24 -0.91
N VAL A 64 -3.26 3.23 -0.91
CA VAL A 64 -2.95 4.62 -0.62
C VAL A 64 -3.65 4.96 0.70
N ASN A 65 -2.89 5.28 1.74
CA ASN A 65 -3.42 5.45 3.09
C ASN A 65 -3.02 6.79 3.68
N HIS A 66 -3.93 7.77 3.61
CA HIS A 66 -3.70 9.13 4.12
C HIS A 66 -2.42 9.75 3.54
N PHE A 67 -2.43 9.97 2.23
CA PHE A 67 -1.28 10.43 1.46
C PHE A 67 -1.64 11.69 0.67
N GLN A 68 -0.73 12.67 0.63
CA GLN A 68 -0.95 13.90 -0.12
C GLN A 68 -0.09 13.91 -1.39
N GLY A 69 -0.70 14.26 -2.52
CA GLY A 69 -0.01 14.46 -3.79
C GLY A 69 0.13 13.18 -4.58
N ARG A 70 1.25 13.03 -5.29
CA ARG A 70 1.52 11.92 -6.21
C ARG A 70 2.79 11.19 -5.80
N VAL A 71 2.80 9.88 -5.91
CA VAL A 71 4.01 9.05 -5.73
C VAL A 71 5.05 9.44 -6.77
N SER A 72 4.63 9.63 -8.02
CA SER A 72 5.52 10.02 -9.12
C SER A 72 5.97 11.49 -9.08
N CYS A 73 5.43 12.31 -8.18
CA CYS A 73 5.84 13.70 -8.05
C CYS A 73 5.94 14.16 -6.59
N PRO A 74 7.03 13.79 -5.88
CA PRO A 74 7.20 14.09 -4.46
C PRO A 74 7.13 15.59 -4.13
N TYR A 75 7.69 16.43 -5.00
CA TYR A 75 7.79 17.88 -4.79
C TYR A 75 6.59 18.68 -5.28
N GLY A 76 5.60 18.02 -5.89
CA GLY A 76 4.45 18.68 -6.49
C GLY A 76 4.79 19.63 -7.65
N GLN A 77 3.76 20.27 -8.19
CA GLN A 77 3.91 21.30 -9.21
C GLN A 77 2.69 22.21 -9.29
N GLU A 78 2.89 23.43 -9.76
CA GLU A 78 1.79 24.27 -10.24
C GLU A 78 1.61 24.11 -11.76
N PRO A 79 0.38 24.25 -12.29
CA PRO A 79 0.05 24.00 -13.71
C PRO A 79 0.90 24.82 -14.69
N ASP A 80 1.28 26.03 -14.28
CA ASP A 80 2.00 27.01 -15.10
C ASP A 80 3.47 27.19 -14.69
N SER A 81 4.02 26.27 -13.89
CA SER A 81 5.43 26.34 -13.53
C SER A 81 6.31 26.29 -14.80
N THR A 82 7.26 27.23 -14.92
CA THR A 82 8.15 27.35 -16.07
C THR A 82 9.12 26.16 -16.11
N GLY A 83 8.64 25.05 -16.70
CA GLY A 83 9.27 23.74 -16.74
C GLY A 83 8.33 22.70 -16.13
N ALA A 84 7.94 21.67 -16.89
CA ALA A 84 7.15 20.55 -16.36
C ALA A 84 7.97 19.84 -15.27
N ARG A 85 7.47 19.85 -14.03
CA ARG A 85 8.18 19.27 -12.87
C ARG A 85 7.73 17.85 -12.57
N CYS A 86 6.47 17.56 -12.86
CA CYS A 86 5.87 16.25 -12.81
C CYS A 86 5.53 15.79 -14.24
N THR A 87 5.87 14.54 -14.57
CA THR A 87 5.44 13.88 -15.79
C THR A 87 4.59 12.67 -15.49
N LEU A 88 3.86 12.19 -16.49
CA LEU A 88 3.16 10.91 -16.39
C LEU A 88 4.18 9.78 -16.17
N PRO A 89 3.91 8.84 -15.24
CA PRO A 89 4.83 7.76 -14.94
C PRO A 89 5.23 7.00 -16.21
N GLY A 90 6.54 6.77 -16.39
CA GLY A 90 7.08 6.07 -17.56
C GLY A 90 7.09 6.88 -18.86
N SER A 91 6.88 8.20 -18.81
CA SER A 91 6.97 9.08 -19.98
C SER A 91 7.47 10.49 -19.64
N ASP A 92 7.79 11.27 -20.66
CA ASP A 92 8.12 12.70 -20.54
C ASP A 92 6.89 13.62 -20.72
N ALA A 93 5.69 13.04 -20.80
CA ALA A 93 4.47 13.81 -21.02
C ALA A 93 4.13 14.62 -19.74
N PRO A 94 3.91 15.94 -19.84
CA PRO A 94 3.64 16.77 -18.69
C PRO A 94 2.24 16.52 -18.11
N ILE A 95 2.11 16.70 -16.80
CA ILE A 95 0.82 16.75 -16.12
C ILE A 95 0.28 18.19 -16.20
N GLY A 96 -1.02 18.35 -16.48
CA GLY A 96 -1.67 19.66 -16.57
C GLY A 96 -2.40 20.08 -15.28
N ALA A 97 -2.47 19.21 -14.28
CA ALA A 97 -3.06 19.50 -12.98
C ALA A 97 -2.05 20.11 -11.99
N SER A 98 -2.57 20.91 -11.05
CA SER A 98 -1.81 21.33 -9.86
C SER A 98 -1.65 20.12 -8.94
N VAL A 99 -0.43 19.81 -8.54
CA VAL A 99 -0.10 18.66 -7.69
C VAL A 99 0.46 19.20 -6.38
N PRO A 100 -0.18 18.95 -5.23
CA PRO A 100 0.40 19.35 -3.95
C PRO A 100 1.65 18.50 -3.67
N PRO A 101 2.69 19.07 -3.05
CA PRO A 101 3.84 18.29 -2.60
C PRO A 101 3.45 17.25 -1.55
N GLN A 102 4.23 16.18 -1.45
CA GLN A 102 4.12 15.22 -0.35
C GLN A 102 4.52 15.89 0.98
N LEU A 103 4.14 15.25 2.08
CA LEU A 103 4.49 15.68 3.44
C LEU A 103 5.65 14.81 3.94
N LEU A 104 6.63 15.43 4.62
CA LEU A 104 7.86 14.74 5.03
C LEU A 104 7.64 13.58 6.00
N ASP A 105 6.60 13.65 6.81
CA ASP A 105 6.22 12.62 7.77
C ASP A 105 5.24 11.58 7.19
N ARG A 106 4.85 11.77 5.93
CA ARG A 106 3.85 10.96 5.24
C ARG A 106 4.23 10.74 3.78
N ARG A 107 5.48 10.31 3.58
CA ARG A 107 6.04 10.01 2.26
C ARG A 107 5.39 8.78 1.64
N ALA A 108 5.55 8.64 0.32
CA ALA A 108 4.99 7.51 -0.42
C ALA A 108 5.41 6.14 0.16
N GLU A 109 6.66 5.96 0.59
CA GLU A 109 7.13 4.69 1.18
C GLU A 109 6.39 4.24 2.46
N ASP A 110 5.79 5.19 3.18
CA ASP A 110 5.05 4.96 4.44
C ASP A 110 3.54 4.94 4.25
N ALA A 111 3.04 5.41 3.10
CA ALA A 111 1.62 5.66 2.88
C ALA A 111 1.08 5.02 1.60
N VAL A 112 1.95 4.68 0.63
CA VAL A 112 1.60 4.12 -0.67
C VAL A 112 2.49 2.93 -1.01
N TYR A 113 1.93 1.73 -0.89
CA TYR A 113 2.66 0.50 -1.15
C TYR A 113 1.71 -0.65 -1.48
N CYS A 114 2.28 -1.69 -2.06
CA CYS A 114 1.60 -2.95 -2.26
C CYS A 114 1.20 -3.53 -0.91
N SER A 115 -0.10 -3.72 -0.72
CA SER A 115 -0.66 -4.29 0.50
C SER A 115 -1.52 -5.48 0.16
N CYS A 116 -2.22 -6.02 1.13
CA CYS A 116 -3.16 -7.10 0.94
C CYS A 116 -4.27 -6.96 1.98
N ARG A 117 -5.47 -7.41 1.61
CA ARG A 117 -6.63 -7.44 2.50
C ARG A 117 -6.46 -8.58 3.49
N CYS A 118 -6.52 -8.28 4.79
CA CYS A 118 -6.28 -9.25 5.86
C CYS A 118 -7.53 -9.56 6.68
N ASP A 119 -8.54 -8.69 6.65
CA ASP A 119 -9.84 -8.94 7.28
C ASP A 119 -10.95 -8.11 6.62
N GLY A 120 -12.21 -8.48 6.84
CA GLY A 120 -13.37 -7.74 6.38
C GLY A 120 -14.67 -8.55 6.35
N PRO A 121 -15.79 -7.90 6.02
CA PRO A 121 -17.12 -8.52 6.13
C PRO A 121 -17.46 -9.52 5.01
N ASP A 122 -16.65 -9.60 3.94
CA ASP A 122 -16.93 -10.48 2.80
C ASP A 122 -16.30 -11.87 3.03
N PRO A 123 -17.09 -12.93 3.33
CA PRO A 123 -16.54 -14.26 3.57
C PRO A 123 -16.00 -14.94 2.30
N LYS A 124 -16.25 -14.38 1.10
CA LYS A 124 -15.78 -14.92 -0.18
C LYS A 124 -14.51 -14.25 -0.68
N ALA A 125 -14.08 -13.18 -0.03
CA ALA A 125 -12.84 -12.52 -0.39
C ALA A 125 -11.63 -13.38 -0.03
N ARG A 126 -10.53 -13.14 -0.74
CA ARG A 126 -9.24 -13.74 -0.40
C ARG A 126 -8.54 -12.82 0.59
N TYR A 127 -8.33 -13.33 1.80
CA TYR A 127 -7.53 -12.68 2.83
C TYR A 127 -6.13 -13.28 2.87
N CYS A 128 -5.16 -12.50 3.34
CA CYS A 128 -3.81 -12.96 3.61
C CYS A 128 -3.39 -12.67 5.06
N GLU A 129 -2.35 -13.37 5.50
CA GLU A 129 -1.63 -13.04 6.71
C GLU A 129 -0.61 -11.93 6.41
N CYS A 130 -0.55 -10.92 7.26
CA CYS A 130 0.43 -9.84 7.11
C CYS A 130 1.84 -10.34 7.47
N PRO A 131 2.86 -10.01 6.67
CA PRO A 131 4.24 -10.41 6.94
C PRO A 131 4.83 -9.62 8.12
N ASN A 132 6.03 -10.00 8.56
CA ASN A 132 6.75 -9.30 9.63
C ASN A 132 6.93 -7.81 9.31
N GLY A 133 6.75 -6.94 10.31
CA GLY A 133 6.77 -5.49 10.15
C GLY A 133 5.47 -4.91 9.56
N PHE A 134 4.44 -5.74 9.42
CA PHE A 134 3.10 -5.32 9.03
C PHE A 134 2.04 -5.84 10.00
N ARG A 135 1.03 -5.01 10.27
CA ARG A 135 -0.13 -5.34 11.08
C ARG A 135 -1.42 -5.26 10.28
N CYS A 136 -2.37 -6.12 10.60
CA CYS A 136 -3.71 -6.03 10.04
C CYS A 136 -4.49 -4.89 10.71
N ALA A 137 -4.88 -3.87 9.96
CA ALA A 137 -5.59 -2.71 10.50
C ALA A 137 -6.73 -2.25 9.57
N ALA A 138 -7.85 -1.86 10.18
CA ALA A 138 -8.98 -1.27 9.47
C ALA A 138 -8.63 0.16 9.02
N VAL A 139 -8.66 0.39 7.71
CA VAL A 139 -8.35 1.71 7.12
C VAL A 139 -9.45 2.23 6.20
N VAL A 140 -10.29 1.35 5.67
CA VAL A 140 -11.46 1.76 4.89
C VAL A 140 -12.70 1.53 5.76
N PRO A 141 -13.36 2.59 6.26
CA PRO A 141 -14.57 2.43 7.04
C PRO A 141 -15.69 1.85 6.18
N ASP A 142 -16.59 1.05 6.79
CA ASP A 142 -17.73 0.42 6.10
C ASP A 142 -18.68 1.39 5.38
N PHE A 143 -18.57 2.70 5.67
CA PHE A 143 -19.40 3.77 5.13
C PHE A 143 -18.71 4.59 4.02
N ALA A 144 -17.58 4.13 3.47
CA ALA A 144 -16.84 4.85 2.44
C ALA A 144 -17.66 4.96 1.12
N LEU A 145 -18.35 6.08 0.97
CA LEU A 145 -19.10 6.44 -0.23
C LEU A 145 -18.15 7.09 -1.25
N GLY A 146 -17.91 6.45 -2.40
CA GLY A 146 -17.64 7.21 -3.64
C GLY A 146 -16.46 6.84 -4.54
N ARG A 147 -15.59 5.89 -4.18
CA ARG A 147 -14.62 5.29 -5.14
C ARG A 147 -14.55 3.79 -4.89
N ALA A 148 -13.81 3.03 -5.70
CA ALA A 148 -13.69 1.56 -5.63
C ALA A 148 -13.01 1.04 -4.33
N GLN A 149 -13.35 1.61 -3.18
CA GLN A 149 -12.79 1.31 -1.89
C GLN A 149 -13.50 0.09 -1.33
N LEU A 150 -12.73 -0.98 -1.13
CA LEU A 150 -13.24 -2.19 -0.51
C LEU A 150 -13.14 -2.01 1.01
N PRO A 151 -14.27 -1.95 1.74
CA PRO A 151 -14.22 -1.83 3.19
C PRO A 151 -13.52 -3.04 3.82
N GLY A 152 -12.79 -2.79 4.90
CA GLY A 152 -12.08 -3.83 5.65
C GLY A 152 -10.68 -3.43 6.10
N SER A 153 -9.91 -4.45 6.45
CA SER A 153 -8.57 -4.30 7.00
C SER A 153 -7.51 -4.73 6.00
N TYR A 154 -6.40 -4.01 6.04
CA TYR A 154 -5.26 -4.20 5.15
C TYR A 154 -3.97 -4.32 5.95
N CYS A 155 -2.95 -4.90 5.35
CA CYS A 155 -1.63 -4.96 5.94
C CYS A 155 -0.97 -3.60 5.88
N LEU A 156 -0.83 -2.96 7.04
CA LEU A 156 -0.17 -1.68 7.21
C LEU A 156 1.22 -1.89 7.77
N ARG A 157 2.21 -1.15 7.27
CA ARG A 157 3.55 -1.10 7.83
C ARG A 157 3.46 -0.60 9.28
N GLU A 158 4.10 -1.31 10.19
CA GLU A 158 4.13 -0.92 11.60
C GLU A 158 4.87 0.41 11.76
N GLY A 159 4.32 1.33 12.56
CA GLY A 159 4.87 2.68 12.75
C GLY A 159 4.48 3.69 11.66
N SER A 160 3.79 3.25 10.60
CA SER A 160 3.28 4.10 9.52
C SER A 160 1.80 4.47 9.69
N GLU A 161 1.25 4.31 10.90
CA GLU A 161 -0.14 4.63 11.18
C GLU A 161 -0.40 6.13 10.98
N TYR A 162 -1.53 6.46 10.37
CA TYR A 162 -1.93 7.86 10.23
C TYR A 162 -2.29 8.43 11.60
N ASP A 163 -1.62 9.52 11.95
CA ASP A 163 -1.87 10.30 13.14
C ASP A 163 -1.96 11.78 12.73
N GLU A 164 -3.19 12.29 12.71
CA GLU A 164 -3.48 13.67 12.31
C GLU A 164 -2.71 14.69 13.17
N SER A 165 -2.40 14.38 14.43
CA SER A 165 -1.66 15.30 15.30
C SER A 165 -0.20 15.48 14.85
N ARG A 166 0.40 14.42 14.28
CA ARG A 166 1.74 14.49 13.70
C ARG A 166 1.70 15.35 12.45
N VAL A 167 0.76 15.10 11.54
CA VAL A 167 0.78 15.73 10.21
C VAL A 167 0.56 17.25 10.22
N ARG A 168 -0.19 17.77 11.19
CA ARG A 168 -0.51 19.22 11.28
C ARG A 168 0.69 20.13 11.56
N GLU A 169 1.84 19.58 11.96
CA GLU A 169 3.04 20.34 12.29
C GLU A 169 4.12 20.29 11.19
N ASN A 170 3.89 19.58 10.08
CA ASN A 170 4.97 19.11 9.22
C ASN A 170 5.21 19.90 7.94
N ALA A 171 6.49 19.95 7.57
CA ALA A 171 6.96 20.61 6.37
C ALA A 171 6.70 19.76 5.12
N ALA A 172 6.33 20.42 4.03
CA ALA A 172 6.18 19.81 2.73
C ALA A 172 7.53 19.47 2.10
N CYS A 173 7.50 18.52 1.16
CA CYS A 173 8.60 18.32 0.23
C CYS A 173 8.84 19.59 -0.57
N THR A 174 10.09 20.05 -0.64
CA THR A 174 10.48 21.19 -1.47
C THR A 174 11.73 20.82 -2.27
N LEU A 175 11.68 21.12 -3.57
CA LEU A 175 12.78 20.81 -4.47
C LEU A 175 14.07 21.54 -4.07
N ASP A 176 13.94 22.79 -3.60
CA ASP A 176 15.08 23.60 -3.15
C ASP A 176 15.84 22.97 -1.97
N ALA A 177 15.14 22.21 -1.14
CA ALA A 177 15.73 21.50 -0.01
C ALA A 177 16.12 20.05 -0.35
N ALA A 178 15.70 19.50 -1.50
CA ALA A 178 15.89 18.12 -1.92
C ALA A 178 15.60 17.11 -0.79
N ASN A 179 14.48 17.32 -0.08
CA ASN A 179 14.16 16.65 1.18
C ASN A 179 13.29 15.40 1.02
N CYS A 180 12.98 14.98 -0.21
CA CYS A 180 12.11 13.84 -0.51
C CYS A 180 12.65 12.92 -1.63
N ASP A 181 13.97 12.91 -1.81
CA ASP A 181 14.71 11.98 -2.69
C ASP A 181 15.14 10.70 -1.97
#